data_AF-A0A098TLA1-F1
#
_entry.id   AF-A0A098TLA1-F1
#
_cell.length_a   1.000
_cell.length_b   1.000
_cell.length_c   1.000
_cell.angle_alpha   90.00
_cell.angle_beta   90.00
_cell.angle_gamma   90.00
#
_symmetry.space_group_name_H-M   'P 1'
#
loop_
_entity.id
_entity.type
_entity.pdbx_description
1 polymer ?
#
loop_
_entity_poly.entity_id
_entity_poly.type
_entity_poly.pdbx_seq_one_letter_code
_entity_poly.pdbx_strand_id
1 'polypeptide(L)'
;MTNSLHHAFRRNLNRVLARSLVVGAIVTAGILGGIVPSWTGTSYKLALSSLAAAQTFSDSEITNYARAVLAIEPVRQAAFNEIKRTVSAGDLSSVVCNRQAGIARLPRSIRRVVVDYCRQSKTIVESYGLTPSRFNEITLKIRNDQELQQLVQRELLRLQRNR
;
A
#
# COMPACT_ATOMS: atom_id res chain seq x y z
N MET A 1 -26.82 34.45 71.65
CA MET A 1 -26.59 35.15 70.37
C MET A 1 -25.91 34.17 69.41
N THR A 2 -26.49 34.02 68.22
CA THR A 2 -25.92 33.48 66.94
C THR A 2 -25.20 32.12 66.96
N ASN A 3 -25.75 31.10 66.29
CA ASN A 3 -25.27 30.58 64.98
C ASN A 3 -25.97 29.25 64.61
N SER A 4 -27.07 29.27 63.83
CA SER A 4 -27.72 28.03 63.35
C SER A 4 -28.63 28.26 62.14
N LEU A 5 -28.08 28.64 60.97
CA LEU A 5 -28.86 28.84 59.74
C LEU A 5 -28.07 28.57 58.43
N HIS A 6 -27.38 27.43 58.31
CA HIS A 6 -26.81 27.06 57.00
C HIS A 6 -26.97 25.60 56.54
N HIS A 7 -27.49 24.69 57.37
CA HIS A 7 -27.55 23.27 57.00
C HIS A 7 -28.91 22.72 56.57
N ALA A 8 -30.00 23.49 56.63
CA ALA A 8 -31.34 22.99 56.30
C ALA A 8 -31.83 23.28 54.87
N PHE A 9 -31.20 24.19 54.12
CA PHE A 9 -31.74 24.64 52.82
C PHE A 9 -31.20 23.87 51.58
N ARG A 10 -30.23 22.96 51.75
CA ARG A 10 -29.57 22.29 50.60
C ARG A 10 -30.12 20.89 50.25
N ARG A 11 -31.14 20.39 50.95
CA ARG A 11 -31.62 19.00 50.79
C ARG A 11 -32.94 18.81 50.03
N ASN A 12 -33.58 19.85 49.49
CA ASN A 12 -34.91 19.71 48.85
C ASN A 12 -35.04 20.23 47.40
N LEU A 13 -33.96 20.66 46.73
CA LEU A 13 -34.04 21.19 45.35
C LEU A 13 -33.88 20.12 44.25
N ASN A 14 -33.26 18.97 44.54
CA ASN A 14 -32.98 17.94 43.52
C ASN A 14 -34.19 17.04 43.21
N ARG A 15 -35.32 17.21 43.89
CA ARG A 15 -36.51 16.36 43.70
C ARG A 15 -37.60 17.01 42.83
N VAL A 16 -37.41 18.26 42.40
CA VAL A 16 -38.43 19.06 41.68
C VAL A 16 -38.08 19.28 40.19
N LEU A 17 -37.07 18.57 39.65
CA LEU A 17 -36.83 18.52 38.19
C LEU A 17 -37.43 17.26 37.54
N ALA A 18 -38.39 16.62 38.21
CA ALA A 18 -39.21 15.55 37.66
C ALA A 18 -40.61 16.11 37.34
N ARG A 19 -40.68 17.00 36.33
CA ARG A 19 -41.89 17.39 35.57
C ARG A 19 -41.66 18.76 34.94
N SER A 20 -41.28 18.80 33.67
CA SER A 20 -41.71 19.85 32.73
C SER A 20 -41.40 19.38 31.32
N LEU A 21 -42.47 18.97 30.65
CA LEU A 21 -42.54 18.62 29.25
C LEU A 21 -42.74 19.94 28.51
N VAL A 22 -41.73 20.42 27.79
CA VAL A 22 -41.90 21.49 26.80
C VAL A 22 -41.13 21.10 25.55
N VAL A 23 -41.91 20.70 24.55
CA VAL A 23 -41.50 20.48 23.17
C VAL A 23 -41.03 21.82 22.59
N GLY A 24 -39.75 21.91 22.21
CA GLY A 24 -39.21 23.01 21.43
C GLY A 24 -38.92 22.52 20.00
N ALA A 25 -39.64 23.08 19.02
CA ALA A 25 -39.53 22.71 17.61
C ALA A 25 -38.11 22.92 17.06
N ILE A 26 -37.51 21.86 16.51
CA ILE A 26 -36.24 21.97 15.78
C ILE A 26 -36.56 22.30 14.33
N VAL A 27 -36.08 23.45 13.87
CA VAL A 27 -36.08 23.87 12.47
C VAL A 27 -35.22 22.91 11.66
N THR A 28 -35.81 22.19 10.71
CA THR A 28 -35.07 21.37 9.74
C THR A 28 -34.32 22.27 8.78
N ALA A 29 -33.00 22.38 8.97
CA ALA A 29 -32.08 22.77 7.90
C ALA A 29 -31.55 21.47 7.26
N GLY A 30 -31.85 21.27 5.98
CA GLY A 30 -31.40 20.12 5.21
C GLY A 30 -29.87 20.11 5.06
N ILE A 31 -29.24 19.04 5.53
CA ILE A 31 -27.82 18.77 5.26
C ILE A 31 -27.76 17.54 4.36
N LEU A 32 -27.49 17.79 3.08
CA LEU A 32 -26.98 16.78 2.16
C LEU A 32 -25.57 16.42 2.61
N GLY A 33 -25.45 15.36 3.39
CA GLY A 33 -24.19 14.87 3.93
C GLY A 33 -24.49 13.77 4.92
N GLY A 34 -24.75 12.57 4.42
CA GLY A 34 -25.16 11.40 5.17
C GLY A 34 -24.13 10.96 6.22
N ILE A 35 -24.11 11.66 7.34
CA ILE A 35 -23.40 11.26 8.57
C ILE A 35 -24.42 11.36 9.69
N VAL A 36 -25.05 10.23 10.02
CA VAL A 36 -25.85 10.09 11.24
C VAL A 36 -24.98 9.38 12.26
N PRO A 37 -24.57 10.00 13.37
CA PRO A 37 -23.83 9.31 14.41
C PRO A 37 -24.84 8.56 15.28
N SER A 38 -24.98 7.25 15.09
CA SER A 38 -25.68 6.40 16.07
C SER A 38 -24.67 5.57 16.86
N TRP A 39 -24.55 5.88 18.14
CA TRP A 39 -23.91 5.05 19.16
C TRP A 39 -24.78 3.81 19.42
N THR A 40 -24.56 2.74 18.66
CA THR A 40 -25.02 1.39 19.00
C THR A 40 -23.96 0.40 18.52
N GLY A 41 -23.46 -0.43 19.44
CA GLY A 41 -22.37 -1.38 19.26
C GLY A 41 -22.68 -2.48 18.24
N THR A 42 -22.61 -2.13 16.96
CA THR A 42 -22.78 -3.04 15.84
C THR A 42 -21.42 -3.25 15.20
N SER A 43 -20.93 -4.48 15.22
CA SER A 43 -19.68 -4.90 14.60
C SER A 43 -19.55 -4.27 13.21
N TYR A 44 -18.46 -3.54 12.98
CA TYR A 44 -18.09 -3.13 11.64
C TYR A 44 -17.97 -4.41 10.80
N LYS A 45 -19.02 -4.75 10.04
CA LYS A 45 -18.84 -5.56 8.86
C LYS A 45 -17.85 -4.75 8.03
N LEU A 46 -16.60 -5.19 8.07
CA LEU A 46 -15.56 -4.80 7.13
C LEU A 46 -16.26 -4.63 5.79
N ALA A 47 -16.33 -3.39 5.32
CA ALA A 47 -16.64 -3.12 3.94
C ALA A 47 -15.47 -3.73 3.18
N LEU A 48 -15.60 -5.02 2.88
CA LEU A 48 -14.80 -5.71 1.90
C LEU A 48 -15.20 -5.01 0.60
N SER A 49 -14.53 -3.91 0.29
CA SER A 49 -14.56 -3.29 -1.01
C SER A 49 -13.89 -4.27 -1.95
N SER A 50 -14.58 -5.36 -2.30
CA SER A 50 -14.46 -5.96 -3.62
C SER A 50 -15.08 -4.98 -4.61
N LEU A 51 -14.47 -3.80 -4.73
CA LEU A 51 -14.54 -3.04 -5.95
C LEU A 51 -13.73 -3.89 -6.92
N ALA A 52 -14.39 -4.86 -7.54
CA ALA A 52 -13.92 -5.49 -8.76
C ALA A 52 -14.00 -4.45 -9.88
N ALA A 53 -13.27 -3.35 -9.72
CA ALA A 53 -13.06 -2.33 -10.71
C ALA A 53 -11.93 -2.84 -11.60
N ALA A 54 -12.25 -3.80 -12.48
CA ALA A 54 -11.37 -4.30 -13.54
C ALA A 54 -9.86 -4.18 -13.22
N GLN A 55 -9.41 -4.85 -12.15
CA GLN A 55 -8.00 -4.84 -11.81
C GLN A 55 -7.26 -5.45 -13.01
N THR A 56 -6.45 -4.64 -13.69
CA THR A 56 -5.74 -5.02 -14.93
C THR A 56 -4.80 -6.22 -14.72
N PHE A 57 -4.47 -6.50 -13.46
CA PHE A 57 -3.67 -7.63 -13.00
C PHE A 57 -4.39 -8.33 -11.86
N SER A 58 -4.37 -9.66 -11.84
CA SER A 58 -4.96 -10.43 -10.76
C SER A 58 -4.12 -10.36 -9.47
N ASP A 59 -4.74 -10.62 -8.32
CA ASP A 59 -4.03 -10.68 -7.03
C ASP A 59 -2.85 -11.66 -7.08
N SER A 60 -3.01 -12.82 -7.74
CA SER A 60 -1.92 -13.78 -7.90
C SER A 60 -0.77 -13.24 -8.74
N GLU A 61 -1.06 -12.45 -9.78
CA GLU A 61 -0.02 -11.80 -10.59
C GLU A 61 0.74 -10.76 -9.78
N ILE A 62 0.05 -9.98 -8.94
CA ILE A 62 0.68 -9.01 -8.02
C ILE A 62 1.56 -9.71 -6.99
N THR A 63 1.06 -10.78 -6.35
CA THR A 63 1.85 -11.57 -5.40
C THR A 63 3.08 -12.19 -6.07
N ASN A 64 2.93 -12.79 -7.25
CA ASN A 64 4.04 -13.40 -7.97
C ASN A 64 5.05 -12.37 -8.47
N TYR A 65 4.59 -11.20 -8.90
CA TYR A 65 5.46 -10.07 -9.23
C TYR A 65 6.28 -9.63 -8.02
N ALA A 66 5.64 -9.43 -6.87
CA ALA A 66 6.32 -9.02 -5.64
C ALA A 66 7.35 -10.07 -5.18
N ARG A 67 7.02 -11.37 -5.27
CA ARG A 67 7.98 -12.46 -4.99
C ARG A 67 9.18 -12.42 -5.94
N ALA A 68 8.94 -12.25 -7.25
CA ALA A 68 10.00 -12.15 -8.25
C ALA A 68 10.91 -10.94 -7.99
N VAL A 69 10.34 -9.76 -7.70
CA VAL A 69 11.12 -8.55 -7.34
C VAL A 69 12.03 -8.81 -6.15
N LEU A 70 11.50 -9.40 -5.07
CA LEU A 70 12.30 -9.67 -3.88
C LEU A 70 13.39 -10.74 -4.11
N ALA A 71 13.16 -11.68 -5.00
CA ALA A 71 14.15 -12.70 -5.37
C ALA A 71 15.22 -12.17 -6.35
N ILE A 72 14.86 -11.22 -7.21
CA ILE A 72 15.80 -10.55 -8.13
C ILE A 72 16.73 -9.59 -7.37
N GLU A 73 16.24 -8.93 -6.32
CA GLU A 73 16.99 -7.94 -5.56
C GLU A 73 18.43 -8.39 -5.19
N PRO A 74 18.66 -9.56 -4.54
CA PRO A 74 20.02 -10.01 -4.23
C PRO A 74 20.88 -10.24 -5.48
N VAL A 75 20.30 -10.75 -6.57
CA VAL A 75 21.00 -10.94 -7.85
C VAL A 75 21.41 -9.59 -8.44
N ARG A 76 20.52 -8.58 -8.38
CA ARG A 76 20.83 -7.22 -8.82
C ARG A 76 21.98 -6.63 -8.02
N GLN A 77 21.96 -6.79 -6.70
CA GLN A 77 23.01 -6.26 -5.83
C GLN A 77 24.34 -6.95 -6.05
N ALA A 78 24.36 -8.27 -6.25
CA ALA A 78 25.58 -9.02 -6.60
C ALA A 78 26.18 -8.51 -7.92
N ALA A 79 25.36 -8.43 -8.97
CA ALA A 79 25.79 -7.92 -10.27
C ALA A 79 26.32 -6.48 -10.20
N PHE A 80 25.60 -5.60 -9.49
CA PHE A 80 26.03 -4.22 -9.28
C PHE A 80 27.36 -4.15 -8.52
N ASN A 81 27.51 -4.94 -7.46
CA ASN A 81 28.73 -4.98 -6.65
C ASN A 81 29.95 -5.48 -7.43
N GLU A 82 29.76 -6.35 -8.41
CA GLU A 82 30.82 -6.84 -9.28
C GLU A 82 31.32 -5.74 -10.24
N ILE A 83 30.41 -4.92 -10.78
CA ILE A 83 30.74 -3.96 -11.84
C ILE A 83 30.97 -2.53 -11.36
N LYS A 84 30.53 -2.17 -10.15
CA LYS A 84 30.56 -0.77 -9.64
C LYS A 84 31.94 -0.11 -9.61
N ARG A 85 33.03 -0.89 -9.62
CA ARG A 85 34.41 -0.36 -9.66
C ARG A 85 34.90 -0.04 -11.07
N THR A 86 34.17 -0.48 -12.09
CA THR A 86 34.62 -0.48 -13.49
C THR A 86 33.65 0.25 -14.41
N VAL A 87 32.41 0.48 -13.98
CA VAL A 87 31.37 1.12 -14.79
C VAL A 87 30.82 2.34 -14.06
N SER A 88 30.66 3.46 -14.77
CA SER A 88 29.93 4.61 -14.22
C SER A 88 28.44 4.28 -14.20
N ALA A 89 27.71 4.76 -13.19
CA ALA A 89 26.27 4.53 -13.08
C ALA A 89 25.50 4.99 -14.34
N GLY A 90 25.99 6.02 -15.03
CA GLY A 90 25.41 6.51 -16.29
C GLY A 90 25.46 5.50 -17.44
N ASP A 91 26.49 4.66 -17.51
CA ASP A 91 26.65 3.69 -18.61
C ASP A 91 25.63 2.54 -18.51
N LEU A 92 25.11 2.29 -17.30
CA LEU A 92 24.10 1.25 -17.05
C LEU A 92 22.67 1.70 -17.38
N SER A 93 22.42 3.01 -17.51
CA SER A 93 21.08 3.56 -17.75
C SER A 93 20.43 3.10 -19.05
N SER A 94 21.24 2.74 -20.06
CA SER A 94 20.77 2.26 -21.36
C SER A 94 20.59 0.74 -21.44
N VAL A 95 20.94 0.01 -20.37
CA VAL A 95 20.91 -1.45 -20.35
C VAL A 95 19.49 -1.93 -20.10
N VAL A 96 18.92 -2.58 -21.12
CA VAL A 96 17.64 -3.28 -21.01
C VAL A 96 17.86 -4.72 -21.45
N CYS A 97 17.47 -5.68 -20.59
CA CYS A 97 17.77 -7.10 -20.79
C CYS A 97 17.22 -7.70 -22.09
N ASN A 98 16.20 -7.08 -22.70
CA ASN A 98 15.64 -7.50 -23.99
C ASN A 98 16.21 -6.73 -25.20
N ARG A 99 17.20 -5.85 -25.02
CA ARG A 99 17.84 -5.07 -26.10
C ARG A 99 19.34 -5.31 -26.15
N GLN A 100 19.78 -6.07 -27.14
CA GLN A 100 21.20 -6.39 -27.33
C GLN A 100 22.08 -5.15 -27.56
N ALA A 101 21.55 -4.11 -28.21
CA ALA A 101 22.31 -2.89 -28.53
C ALA A 101 22.86 -2.17 -27.29
N GLY A 102 22.10 -2.13 -26.18
CA GLY A 102 22.56 -1.52 -24.92
C GLY A 102 23.69 -2.33 -24.28
N ILE A 103 23.57 -3.65 -24.29
CA ILE A 103 24.58 -4.56 -23.74
C ILE A 103 25.87 -4.53 -24.59
N ALA A 104 25.73 -4.49 -25.92
CA ALA A 104 26.85 -4.48 -26.85
C ALA A 104 27.75 -3.23 -26.73
N ARG A 105 27.25 -2.14 -26.15
CA ARG A 105 28.03 -0.91 -25.91
C ARG A 105 28.88 -0.99 -24.64
N LEU A 106 28.61 -1.94 -23.75
CA LEU A 106 29.36 -2.10 -22.51
C LEU A 106 30.77 -2.66 -22.79
N PRO A 107 31.75 -2.39 -21.90
CA PRO A 107 33.03 -3.08 -21.94
C PRO A 107 32.86 -4.60 -21.86
N ARG A 108 33.74 -5.38 -22.53
CA ARG A 108 33.60 -6.85 -22.62
C ARG A 108 33.52 -7.53 -21.26
N SER A 109 34.27 -7.05 -20.26
CA SER A 109 34.25 -7.55 -18.88
C SER A 109 32.88 -7.39 -18.21
N ILE A 110 32.18 -6.28 -18.51
CA ILE A 110 30.86 -5.96 -17.93
C ILE A 110 29.73 -6.73 -18.62
N ARG A 111 29.86 -6.99 -19.93
CA ARG A 111 28.82 -7.69 -20.71
C ARG A 111 28.45 -9.03 -20.08
N ARG A 112 29.44 -9.81 -19.61
CA ARG A 112 29.19 -11.13 -19.00
C ARG A 112 28.27 -10.99 -17.78
N VAL A 113 28.62 -10.11 -16.85
CA VAL A 113 27.86 -9.88 -15.61
C VAL A 113 26.42 -9.44 -15.92
N VAL A 114 26.25 -8.53 -16.88
CA VAL A 114 24.92 -8.06 -17.29
C VAL A 114 24.11 -9.16 -17.96
N VAL A 115 24.71 -9.96 -18.84
CA VAL A 115 24.03 -11.09 -19.50
C VAL A 115 23.61 -12.14 -18.47
N ASP A 116 24.47 -12.44 -17.50
CA ASP A 116 24.18 -13.40 -16.44
C ASP A 116 23.09 -12.88 -15.49
N TYR A 117 23.11 -11.59 -15.14
CA TYR A 117 22.02 -10.94 -14.42
C TYR A 117 20.69 -11.07 -15.18
N CYS A 118 20.67 -10.70 -16.46
CA CYS A 118 19.46 -10.78 -17.29
C CYS A 118 18.92 -12.21 -17.41
N ARG A 119 19.80 -13.21 -17.54
CA ARG A 119 19.41 -14.62 -17.58
C ARG A 119 18.79 -15.08 -16.26
N GLN A 120 19.43 -14.74 -15.13
CA GLN A 120 18.95 -15.10 -13.80
C GLN A 120 17.62 -14.41 -13.47
N SER A 121 17.49 -13.12 -13.75
CA SER A 121 16.24 -12.39 -13.56
C SER A 121 15.11 -13.00 -14.38
N LYS A 122 15.35 -13.34 -15.65
CA LYS A 122 14.36 -14.04 -16.49
C LYS A 122 13.92 -15.36 -15.85
N THR A 123 14.88 -16.17 -15.39
CA THR A 123 14.60 -17.48 -14.77
C THR A 123 13.77 -17.33 -13.50
N ILE A 124 14.06 -16.32 -12.67
CA ILE A 124 13.30 -16.03 -11.44
C ILE A 124 11.87 -15.57 -11.77
N VAL A 125 11.70 -14.71 -12.79
CA VAL A 125 10.36 -14.28 -13.22
C VAL A 125 9.52 -15.48 -13.65
N GLU A 126 10.10 -16.36 -14.46
CA GLU A 126 9.44 -17.57 -14.97
C GLU A 126 9.14 -18.58 -13.86
N SER A 127 10.00 -18.72 -12.84
CA SER A 127 9.77 -19.65 -11.72
C SER A 127 8.62 -19.25 -10.81
N TYR A 128 8.24 -17.96 -10.80
CA TYR A 128 7.03 -17.48 -10.12
C TYR A 128 5.80 -17.43 -11.04
N GLY A 129 5.84 -18.06 -12.21
CA GLY A 129 4.70 -18.20 -13.10
C GLY A 129 4.34 -16.93 -13.89
N LEU A 130 5.28 -15.99 -14.03
CA LEU A 130 5.12 -14.83 -14.90
C LEU A 130 5.95 -14.99 -16.17
N THR A 131 5.47 -14.45 -17.29
CA THR A 131 6.33 -14.25 -18.46
C THR A 131 7.15 -12.96 -18.28
N PRO A 132 8.32 -12.82 -18.93
CA PRO A 132 9.07 -11.57 -18.93
C PRO A 132 8.25 -10.38 -19.43
N SER A 133 7.37 -10.61 -20.41
CA SER A 133 6.47 -9.57 -20.92
C SER A 133 5.49 -9.10 -19.86
N ARG A 134 4.83 -10.04 -19.15
CA ARG A 134 3.85 -9.71 -18.11
C ARG A 134 4.50 -9.03 -16.91
N PHE A 135 5.68 -9.47 -16.50
CA PHE A 135 6.47 -8.80 -15.47
C PHE A 135 6.78 -7.34 -15.87
N ASN A 136 7.27 -7.13 -17.10
CA ASN A 136 7.59 -5.78 -17.59
C ASN A 136 6.34 -4.89 -17.71
N GLU A 137 5.19 -5.46 -18.09
CA GLU A 137 3.92 -4.73 -18.15
C GLU A 137 3.53 -4.20 -16.77
N ILE A 138 3.59 -5.04 -15.73
CA ILE A 138 3.36 -4.64 -14.34
C ILE A 138 4.36 -3.55 -13.94
N THR A 139 5.67 -3.75 -14.19
CA THR A 139 6.71 -2.76 -13.89
C THR A 139 6.46 -1.40 -14.55
N LEU A 140 5.99 -1.39 -15.79
CA LEU A 140 5.68 -0.14 -16.51
C LEU A 140 4.43 0.52 -15.97
N LYS A 141 3.38 -0.26 -15.69
CA LYS A 141 2.10 0.29 -15.20
C LYS A 141 2.25 0.93 -13.81
N ILE A 142 3.04 0.33 -12.90
CA ILE A 142 3.32 0.87 -11.55
C ILE A 142 3.78 2.35 -11.60
N ARG A 143 4.49 2.78 -12.65
CA ARG A 143 5.01 4.15 -12.74
C ARG A 143 3.94 5.23 -12.86
N ASN A 144 2.79 4.88 -13.43
CA ASN A 144 1.72 5.81 -13.77
C ASN A 144 0.38 5.44 -13.14
N ASP A 145 0.34 4.40 -12.30
CA ASP A 145 -0.84 3.89 -11.63
C ASP A 145 -0.58 3.82 -10.11
N GLN A 146 -1.06 4.84 -9.41
CA GLN A 146 -0.82 5.00 -7.98
C GLN A 146 -1.50 3.91 -7.15
N GLU A 147 -2.67 3.42 -7.58
CA GLU A 147 -3.38 2.36 -6.86
C GLU A 147 -2.60 1.05 -6.95
N LEU A 148 -2.16 0.69 -8.16
CA LEU A 148 -1.30 -0.47 -8.39
C LEU A 148 0.03 -0.36 -7.64
N GLN A 149 0.67 0.80 -7.62
CA GLN A 149 1.90 1.03 -6.87
C GLN A 149 1.68 0.75 -5.37
N GLN A 150 0.60 1.26 -4.79
CA GLN A 150 0.28 1.03 -3.38
C GLN A 150 -0.02 -0.44 -3.10
N LEU A 151 -0.73 -1.13 -4.00
CA LEU A 151 -1.00 -2.56 -3.89
C LEU A 151 0.30 -3.38 -3.85
N VAL A 152 1.20 -3.15 -4.81
CA VAL A 152 2.50 -3.82 -4.87
C VAL A 152 3.34 -3.51 -3.63
N GLN A 153 3.38 -2.26 -3.17
CA GLN A 153 4.13 -1.88 -1.99
C GLN A 153 3.63 -2.59 -0.73
N ARG A 154 2.31 -2.68 -0.53
CA ARG A 154 1.71 -3.43 0.59
C ARG A 154 2.08 -4.91 0.52
N GLU A 155 2.04 -5.48 -0.68
CA GLU A 155 2.36 -6.89 -0.89
C GLU A 155 3.84 -7.21 -0.62
N LEU A 156 4.76 -6.34 -1.04
CA LEU A 156 6.19 -6.45 -0.71
C LEU A 156 6.41 -6.46 0.81
N LEU A 157 5.79 -5.52 1.53
CA LEU A 157 5.88 -5.45 2.99
C LEU A 157 5.28 -6.68 3.67
N ARG A 158 4.15 -7.18 3.17
CA ARG A 158 3.51 -8.40 3.68
C ARG A 158 4.43 -9.61 3.53
N LEU A 159 5.05 -9.78 2.37
CA LEU A 159 5.98 -10.88 2.09
C LEU A 159 7.24 -10.80 2.96
N GLN A 160 7.75 -9.59 3.22
CA GLN A 160 8.95 -9.41 4.07
C GLN A 160 8.69 -9.68 5.55
N ARG A 161 7.50 -9.36 6.07
CA ARG A 161 7.14 -9.69 7.46
C ARG A 161 6.96 -11.19 7.72
N ASN A 162 6.65 -11.94 6.68
CA ASN A 162 6.38 -13.37 6.75
C ASN A 162 7.63 -14.22 6.40
N ARG A 163 8.82 -13.62 6.37
CA ARG A 163 10.09 -14.31 6.14
C ARG A 163 10.76 -14.70 7.45
#